data_AF-A0A9W5UUS1-F1
#
_entry.id   AF-A0A9W5UUS1-F1
#
_cell.length_a   1.000
_cell.length_b   1.000
_cell.length_c   1.000
_cell.angle_alpha   90.00
_cell.angle_beta   90.00
_cell.angle_gamma   90.00
#
_symmetry.space_group_name_H-M   'P 1'
#
loop_
_entity.id
_entity.type
_entity.pdbx_description
1 polymer ?
#
loop_
_entity_poly.entity_id
_entity_poly.type
_entity_poly.pdbx_seq_one_letter_code
_entity_poly.pdbx_strand_id
1 'polypeptide(L)'
;MTDEETTERVIDRLILALAAQLDRSGGPALAAGAAEALADVSRAEADVIFGQAGHLVHYGTDTEPLKALIHAITAIQRDEAPADAAVKPGDDVRLVGEVPESLAGYDEAWLRETSFVVRYVDRNAMVGVQPDLTEDYVIATVPAASVEPVRTESAP
;
A
#
# COMPACT_ATOMS: atom_id res chain seq x y z
N MET A 1 15.36 1.34 24.26
CA MET A 1 14.42 0.44 23.60
C MET A 1 13.07 0.68 24.21
N THR A 2 12.26 1.47 23.53
CA THR A 2 10.87 1.75 23.90
C THR A 2 9.98 0.57 23.47
N ASP A 3 8.76 0.53 23.97
CA ASP A 3 7.76 -0.47 23.57
C ASP A 3 7.41 -0.33 22.07
N GLU A 4 7.47 0.89 21.55
CA GLU A 4 7.29 1.23 20.14
C GLU A 4 8.40 0.64 19.26
N GLU A 5 9.67 0.90 19.58
CA GLU A 5 10.82 0.31 18.86
C GLU A 5 10.80 -1.23 18.89
N THR A 6 10.22 -1.81 19.94
CA THR A 6 10.06 -3.27 20.05
C THR A 6 8.96 -3.77 19.12
N THR A 7 7.83 -3.05 19.07
CA THR A 7 6.69 -3.38 18.22
C THR A 7 7.07 -3.32 16.74
N GLU A 8 7.74 -2.25 16.31
CA GLU A 8 8.23 -2.10 14.93
C GLU A 8 9.14 -3.26 14.52
N ARG A 9 10.12 -3.62 15.37
CA ARG A 9 11.01 -4.76 15.10
C ARG A 9 10.30 -6.09 15.00
N VAL A 10 9.22 -6.28 15.76
CA VAL A 10 8.41 -7.51 15.66
C VAL A 10 7.67 -7.52 14.34
N ILE A 11 7.07 -6.39 13.94
CA ILE A 11 6.35 -6.24 12.67
C ILE A 11 7.31 -6.46 11.49
N ASP A 12 8.50 -5.85 11.49
CA ASP A 12 9.52 -6.06 10.45
C ASP A 12 9.86 -7.54 10.28
N ARG A 13 10.09 -8.24 11.39
CA ARG A 13 10.40 -9.67 11.36
C ARG A 13 9.26 -10.51 10.80
N LEU A 14 8.02 -10.16 11.12
CA LEU A 14 6.84 -10.84 10.59
C LEU A 14 6.70 -10.59 9.08
N ILE A 15 6.87 -9.35 8.63
CA ILE A 15 6.84 -8.97 7.22
C ILE A 15 7.92 -9.72 6.43
N LEU A 16 9.16 -9.73 6.93
CA LEU A 16 10.27 -10.46 6.30
C LEU A 16 10.02 -11.97 6.26
N ALA A 17 9.43 -12.54 7.31
CA ALA A 17 9.10 -13.97 7.34
C ALA A 17 8.01 -14.34 6.32
N LEU A 18 6.98 -13.50 6.17
CA LEU A 18 5.93 -13.68 5.16
C LEU A 18 6.46 -13.53 3.73
N ALA A 19 7.30 -12.52 3.48
CA ALA A 19 7.97 -12.32 2.20
C ALA A 19 8.83 -13.54 1.82
N ALA A 20 9.64 -14.03 2.76
CA ALA A 20 10.46 -15.23 2.56
C ALA A 20 9.63 -16.53 2.42
N GLN A 21 8.41 -16.57 2.93
CA GLN A 21 7.49 -17.69 2.72
C GLN A 21 6.95 -17.68 1.29
N LEU A 22 6.51 -16.52 0.80
CA LEU A 22 6.03 -16.35 -0.57
C LEU A 22 7.10 -16.73 -1.59
N ASP A 23 8.30 -16.18 -1.45
CA ASP A 23 9.43 -16.44 -2.34
C ASP A 23 9.74 -17.94 -2.47
N ARG A 24 9.81 -18.66 -1.33
CA ARG A 24 10.07 -20.11 -1.31
C ARG A 24 8.94 -20.97 -1.86
N SER A 25 7.70 -20.48 -1.82
CA SER A 25 6.54 -21.24 -2.27
C SER A 25 6.44 -21.32 -3.80
N GLY A 26 7.12 -20.41 -4.52
CA GLY A 26 7.06 -20.30 -5.98
C GLY A 26 5.66 -19.92 -6.52
N GLY A 27 4.71 -19.61 -5.64
CA GLY A 27 3.36 -19.19 -5.98
C GLY A 27 3.07 -17.77 -5.49
N PRO A 28 2.18 -17.02 -6.17
CA PRO A 28 1.89 -15.63 -5.83
C PRO A 28 0.95 -15.48 -4.62
N ALA A 29 0.60 -16.57 -3.93
CA ALA A 29 -0.47 -16.59 -2.94
C ALA A 29 0.04 -16.91 -1.53
N LEU A 30 -0.46 -16.15 -0.56
CA LEU A 30 -0.25 -16.43 0.86
C LEU A 30 -0.94 -17.73 1.27
N ALA A 31 -0.50 -18.31 2.38
CA ALA A 31 -1.22 -19.44 2.98
C ALA A 31 -2.64 -19.01 3.34
N ALA A 32 -3.65 -19.88 3.16
CA ALA A 32 -5.06 -19.52 3.31
C ALA A 32 -5.37 -18.81 4.65
N GLY A 33 -4.88 -19.34 5.78
CA GLY A 33 -5.08 -18.70 7.08
C GLY A 33 -4.36 -17.35 7.23
N ALA A 34 -3.24 -17.12 6.53
CA ALA A 34 -2.60 -15.81 6.49
C ALA A 34 -3.40 -14.84 5.61
N ALA A 35 -3.96 -15.31 4.49
CA ALA A 35 -4.82 -14.50 3.64
C ALA A 35 -6.12 -14.08 4.36
N GLU A 36 -6.78 -15.00 5.06
CA GLU A 36 -7.95 -14.72 5.89
C GLU A 36 -7.63 -13.69 6.98
N ALA A 37 -6.53 -13.86 7.71
CA ALA A 37 -6.12 -12.91 8.74
C ALA A 37 -5.80 -11.51 8.18
N LEU A 38 -5.29 -11.44 6.95
CA LEU A 38 -4.97 -10.19 6.26
C LEU A 38 -6.18 -9.55 5.56
N ALA A 39 -7.28 -10.28 5.35
CA ALA A 39 -8.51 -9.74 4.79
C ALA A 39 -9.25 -8.84 5.80
N ASP A 40 -9.20 -9.21 7.09
CA ASP A 40 -9.92 -8.52 8.17
C ASP A 40 -9.14 -7.36 8.83
N VAL A 41 -7.98 -6.98 8.31
CA VAL A 41 -7.19 -5.90 8.92
C VAL A 41 -7.89 -4.56 8.81
N SER A 42 -7.89 -3.80 9.90
CA SER A 42 -8.38 -2.43 9.92
C SER A 42 -7.48 -1.49 9.10
N ARG A 43 -7.99 -0.31 8.76
CA ARG A 43 -7.21 0.75 8.12
C ARG A 43 -5.90 1.05 8.86
N ALA A 44 -5.95 1.19 10.18
CA ALA A 44 -4.78 1.50 10.98
C ALA A 44 -3.73 0.38 10.91
N GLU A 45 -4.17 -0.88 10.89
CA GLU A 45 -3.28 -2.03 10.72
C GLU A 45 -2.71 -2.08 9.30
N ALA A 46 -3.51 -1.78 8.28
CA ALA A 46 -3.04 -1.69 6.89
C ALA A 46 -2.00 -0.57 6.72
N ASP A 47 -2.22 0.61 7.31
CA ASP A 47 -1.24 1.71 7.34
C ASP A 47 0.10 1.25 7.93
N VAL A 48 0.06 0.52 9.06
CA VAL A 48 1.26 -0.02 9.70
C VAL A 48 1.95 -1.06 8.82
N ILE A 49 1.20 -2.02 8.28
CA ILE A 49 1.76 -3.11 7.46
C ILE A 49 2.39 -2.56 6.19
N PHE A 50 1.67 -1.75 5.41
CA PHE A 50 2.17 -1.20 4.15
C PHE A 50 3.25 -0.13 4.39
N GLY A 51 3.16 0.63 5.49
CA GLY A 51 4.19 1.60 5.87
C GLY A 51 5.51 0.91 6.21
N GLN A 52 5.48 -0.12 7.04
CA GLN A 52 6.69 -0.89 7.40
C GLN A 52 7.23 -1.70 6.22
N ALA A 53 6.36 -2.35 5.44
CA ALA A 53 6.79 -3.05 4.23
C ALA A 53 7.39 -2.09 3.20
N GLY A 54 6.79 -0.91 3.02
CA GLY A 54 7.31 0.16 2.18
C GLY A 54 8.67 0.68 2.66
N HIS A 55 8.82 0.94 3.96
CA HIS A 55 10.09 1.34 4.58
C HIS A 55 11.20 0.33 4.31
N LEU A 56 10.91 -0.97 4.48
CA LEU A 56 11.85 -2.05 4.20
C LEU A 56 12.21 -2.14 2.71
N VAL A 57 11.27 -1.85 1.79
CA VAL A 57 11.57 -1.79 0.35
C VAL A 57 12.41 -0.56 0.00
N HIS A 58 12.09 0.59 0.59
CA HIS A 58 12.72 1.87 0.27
C HIS A 58 14.19 1.91 0.70
N TYR A 59 14.52 1.40 1.88
CA TYR A 59 15.91 1.37 2.39
C TYR A 59 16.61 0.01 2.28
N GLY A 60 15.89 -1.04 1.89
CA GLY A 60 16.40 -2.40 1.86
C GLY A 60 17.21 -2.74 0.60
N THR A 61 17.82 -3.92 0.65
CA THR A 61 18.45 -4.60 -0.48
C THR A 61 17.76 -5.93 -0.71
N ASP A 62 17.67 -6.39 -1.95
CA ASP A 62 16.95 -7.63 -2.31
C ASP A 62 15.46 -7.59 -1.93
N THR A 63 14.75 -6.60 -2.49
CA THR A 63 13.39 -6.23 -2.06
C THR A 63 12.29 -6.92 -2.85
N GLU A 64 12.62 -7.80 -3.80
CA GLU A 64 11.62 -8.50 -4.62
C GLU A 64 10.66 -9.36 -3.80
N PRO A 65 11.09 -10.14 -2.79
CA PRO A 65 10.16 -10.86 -1.92
C PRO A 65 9.19 -9.92 -1.16
N LEU A 66 9.67 -8.74 -0.76
CA LEU A 66 8.85 -7.73 -0.07
C LEU A 66 7.83 -7.10 -1.01
N LYS A 67 8.22 -6.77 -2.25
CA LYS A 67 7.29 -6.29 -3.27
C LYS A 67 6.23 -7.35 -3.59
N ALA A 68 6.62 -8.61 -3.71
CA ALA A 68 5.69 -9.72 -3.91
C ALA A 68 4.69 -9.84 -2.75
N LEU A 69 5.15 -9.67 -1.50
CA LEU A 69 4.26 -9.62 -0.33
C LEU A 69 3.30 -8.43 -0.40
N ILE A 70 3.78 -7.23 -0.71
CA ILE A 70 2.93 -6.03 -0.86
C ILE A 70 1.87 -6.28 -1.94
N HIS A 71 2.22 -6.88 -3.07
CA HIS A 71 1.26 -7.26 -4.12
C HIS A 71 0.24 -8.30 -3.64
N ALA A 72 0.67 -9.33 -2.90
CA ALA A 72 -0.23 -10.34 -2.37
C ALA A 72 -1.24 -9.76 -1.37
N ILE A 73 -0.79 -8.90 -0.46
CA ILE A 73 -1.67 -8.20 0.49
C ILE A 73 -2.61 -7.27 -0.26
N THR A 74 -2.10 -6.53 -1.25
CA THR A 74 -2.93 -5.64 -2.08
C THR A 74 -4.03 -6.40 -2.81
N ALA A 75 -3.75 -7.61 -3.33
CA ALA A 75 -4.75 -8.44 -4.00
C ALA A 75 -5.88 -8.86 -3.04
N ILE A 76 -5.53 -9.29 -1.82
CA ILE A 76 -6.52 -9.62 -0.78
C ILE A 76 -7.40 -8.40 -0.49
N GLN A 77 -6.78 -7.25 -0.25
CA GLN A 77 -7.50 -6.00 0.05
C GLN A 77 -8.39 -5.54 -1.12
N ARG A 78 -7.98 -5.81 -2.36
CA ARG A 78 -8.76 -5.50 -3.55
C ARG A 78 -10.05 -6.32 -3.62
N ASP A 79 -9.98 -7.59 -3.25
CA ASP A 79 -11.13 -8.50 -3.26
C ASP A 79 -12.16 -8.13 -2.19
N GLU A 80 -11.73 -7.59 -1.05
CA GLU A 80 -12.59 -7.10 0.03
C GLU A 80 -13.18 -5.70 -0.23
N ALA A 81 -12.64 -4.94 -1.20
CA ALA A 81 -13.10 -3.60 -1.48
C ALA A 81 -14.54 -3.59 -2.06
N PRO A 82 -15.38 -2.60 -1.69
CA PRO A 82 -16.75 -2.50 -2.22
C PRO A 82 -16.80 -2.59 -3.75
N ALA A 83 -17.78 -3.33 -4.28
CA ALA A 83 -17.89 -3.59 -5.71
C ALA A 83 -18.05 -2.30 -6.54
N ASP A 84 -18.67 -1.27 -5.95
CA ASP A 84 -18.97 0.04 -6.53
C ASP A 84 -17.95 1.13 -6.15
N ALA A 85 -16.85 0.78 -5.47
CA ALA A 85 -15.79 1.74 -5.16
C ALA A 85 -15.18 2.32 -6.46
N ALA A 86 -15.02 3.65 -6.50
CA ALA A 86 -14.49 4.36 -7.67
C ALA A 86 -13.04 3.99 -8.00
N VAL A 87 -12.27 3.62 -6.97
CA VAL A 87 -10.91 3.06 -7.03
C VAL A 87 -10.84 1.91 -6.04
N LYS A 88 -9.90 1.00 -6.25
CA LYS A 88 -9.66 -0.16 -5.39
C LYS A 88 -8.18 -0.30 -5.06
N PRO A 89 -7.83 -0.99 -3.96
CA PRO A 89 -6.44 -1.33 -3.66
C PRO A 89 -5.72 -1.92 -4.88
N GLY A 90 -4.53 -1.39 -5.17
CA GLY A 90 -3.72 -1.73 -6.33
C GLY A 90 -3.98 -0.92 -7.59
N ASP A 91 -5.00 -0.05 -7.62
CA ASP A 91 -5.16 0.90 -8.73
C ASP A 91 -4.09 1.98 -8.68
N ASP A 92 -3.55 2.33 -9.83
CA ASP A 92 -2.73 3.53 -10.03
C ASP A 92 -3.63 4.76 -10.17
N VAL A 93 -3.31 5.82 -9.42
CA VAL A 93 -4.07 7.06 -9.37
C VAL A 93 -3.16 8.29 -9.41
N ARG A 94 -3.73 9.44 -9.79
CA ARG A 94 -3.09 10.76 -9.68
C ARG A 94 -3.94 11.71 -8.85
N LEU A 95 -3.29 12.68 -8.22
CA LEU A 95 -3.96 13.71 -7.43
C LEU A 95 -4.58 14.79 -8.32
N VAL A 96 -5.86 15.06 -8.11
CA VAL A 96 -6.63 16.08 -8.82
C VAL A 96 -7.28 17.07 -7.85
N GLY A 97 -7.66 18.25 -8.36
CA GLY A 97 -8.28 19.29 -7.54
C GLY A 97 -7.28 19.93 -6.55
N GLU A 98 -7.76 20.36 -5.39
CA GLU A 98 -6.92 20.95 -4.34
C GLU A 98 -6.02 19.90 -3.67
N VAL A 99 -4.78 20.28 -3.33
CA VAL A 99 -3.84 19.39 -2.62
C VAL A 99 -4.36 19.12 -1.21
N PRO A 100 -4.57 17.85 -0.82
CA PRO A 100 -5.01 17.51 0.52
C PRO A 100 -4.00 17.94 1.61
N GLU A 101 -4.50 18.31 2.79
CA GLU A 101 -3.66 18.76 3.92
C GLU A 101 -2.61 17.72 4.34
N SER A 102 -2.94 16.43 4.24
CA SER A 102 -2.02 15.31 4.53
C SER A 102 -0.77 15.29 3.63
N LEU A 103 -0.79 16.03 2.52
CA LEU A 103 0.30 16.16 1.56
C LEU A 103 0.87 17.57 1.46
N ALA A 104 0.44 18.50 2.31
CA ALA A 104 0.86 19.91 2.25
C ALA A 104 2.38 20.13 2.46
N GLY A 105 3.10 19.12 2.96
CA GLY A 105 4.55 19.15 3.12
C GLY A 105 5.35 18.81 1.85
N TYR A 106 4.69 18.30 0.81
CA TYR A 106 5.33 17.93 -0.46
C TYR A 106 5.28 19.09 -1.47
N ASP A 107 6.22 19.07 -2.41
CA ASP A 107 6.19 19.98 -3.55
C ASP A 107 4.97 19.69 -4.44
N GLU A 108 4.19 20.73 -4.78
CA GLU A 108 2.96 20.53 -5.55
C GLU A 108 3.23 20.01 -6.96
N ALA A 109 4.30 20.46 -7.63
CA ALA A 109 4.60 19.99 -8.99
C ALA A 109 4.93 18.49 -8.98
N TRP A 110 5.73 18.03 -8.01
CA TRP A 110 5.97 16.61 -7.78
C TRP A 110 4.66 15.86 -7.55
N LEU A 111 3.80 16.32 -6.63
CA LEU A 111 2.51 15.67 -6.34
C LEU A 111 1.61 15.50 -7.58
N ARG A 112 1.66 16.43 -8.55
CA ARG A 112 0.87 16.33 -9.79
C ARG A 112 1.44 15.36 -10.81
N GLU A 113 2.75 15.19 -10.82
CA GLU A 113 3.45 14.29 -11.74
C GLU A 113 3.52 12.85 -11.21
N THR A 114 3.55 12.69 -9.88
CA THR A 114 3.60 11.40 -9.21
C THR A 114 2.33 10.58 -9.44
N SER A 115 2.53 9.32 -9.81
CA SER A 115 1.48 8.30 -9.81
C SER A 115 1.57 7.55 -8.49
N PHE A 116 0.42 7.36 -7.84
CA PHE A 116 0.32 6.70 -6.56
C PHE A 116 -0.46 5.39 -6.70
N VAL A 117 -0.11 4.39 -5.90
CA VAL A 117 -0.87 3.15 -5.78
C VAL A 117 -1.83 3.27 -4.60
N VAL A 118 -3.09 2.92 -4.80
CA VAL A 118 -4.08 2.82 -3.72
C VAL A 118 -3.75 1.60 -2.84
N ARG A 119 -3.60 1.79 -1.53
CA ARG A 119 -3.32 0.72 -0.56
C ARG A 119 -4.56 0.22 0.16
N TYR A 120 -5.49 1.11 0.46
CA TYR A 120 -6.79 0.77 1.04
C TYR A 120 -7.84 1.81 0.68
N VAL A 121 -9.10 1.40 0.77
CA VAL A 121 -10.27 2.25 0.57
C VAL A 121 -11.11 2.18 1.84
N ASP A 122 -11.28 3.32 2.50
CA ASP A 122 -12.12 3.44 3.70
C ASP A 122 -13.58 3.69 3.28
N ARG A 123 -14.52 3.26 4.13
CA ARG A 123 -15.97 3.48 3.94
C ARG A 123 -16.36 4.95 3.99
N ASN A 124 -15.51 5.81 4.55
CA ASN A 124 -15.74 7.25 4.65
C ASN A 124 -15.25 8.05 3.42
N ALA A 125 -15.16 7.41 2.25
CA ALA A 125 -14.66 8.02 1.01
C ALA A 125 -13.23 8.60 1.14
N MET A 126 -12.40 7.97 1.98
CA MET A 126 -10.97 8.26 2.10
C MET A 126 -10.19 7.09 1.50
N VAL A 127 -9.07 7.38 0.87
CA VAL A 127 -8.18 6.38 0.29
C VAL A 127 -6.77 6.58 0.80
N GLY A 128 -6.09 5.49 1.12
CA GLY A 128 -4.66 5.49 1.37
C GLY A 128 -3.92 5.37 0.06
N VAL A 129 -3.06 6.35 -0.26
CA VAL A 129 -2.23 6.35 -1.46
C VAL A 129 -0.76 6.35 -1.08
N GLN A 130 0.04 5.61 -1.83
CA GLN A 130 1.48 5.51 -1.63
C GLN A 130 2.19 5.71 -2.97
N PRO A 131 3.24 6.54 -3.05
CA PRO A 131 3.98 6.75 -4.29
C PRO A 131 4.84 5.50 -4.61
N ASP A 132 5.62 5.59 -5.68
CA ASP A 132 6.64 4.58 -5.95
C ASP A 132 7.59 4.47 -4.76
N LEU A 133 7.81 3.22 -4.29
CA LEU A 133 8.59 2.93 -3.09
C LEU A 133 10.07 3.31 -3.22
N THR A 134 10.56 3.58 -4.43
CA THR A 134 11.91 4.13 -4.65
C THR A 134 11.98 5.63 -4.41
N GLU A 135 10.86 6.34 -4.50
CA GLU A 135 10.77 7.78 -4.25
C GLU A 135 10.43 8.07 -2.78
N ASP A 136 9.39 7.43 -2.25
CA ASP A 136 8.95 7.54 -0.86
C ASP A 136 8.10 6.31 -0.48
N TYR A 137 8.02 5.99 0.81
CA TYR A 137 7.23 4.90 1.35
C TYR A 137 6.07 5.36 2.24
N VAL A 138 5.93 6.67 2.50
CA VAL A 138 4.84 7.19 3.31
C VAL A 138 3.50 6.99 2.63
N ILE A 139 2.51 6.55 3.40
CA ILE A 139 1.12 6.47 2.96
C ILE A 139 0.42 7.76 3.35
N ALA A 140 -0.17 8.43 2.37
CA ALA A 140 -1.02 9.59 2.59
C ALA A 140 -2.47 9.17 2.51
N THR A 141 -3.28 9.54 3.51
CA THR A 141 -4.73 9.43 3.40
C THR A 141 -5.29 10.68 2.74
N VAL A 142 -6.01 10.50 1.64
CA VAL A 142 -6.64 11.59 0.87
C VAL A 142 -8.12 11.30 0.61
N PRO A 143 -8.94 12.32 0.34
CA PRO A 143 -10.31 12.09 -0.12
C PRO A 143 -10.33 11.33 -1.46
N ALA A 144 -11.27 10.40 -1.63
CA ALA A 144 -11.45 9.65 -2.87
C ALA A 144 -11.76 10.59 -4.07
N ALA A 145 -12.38 11.74 -3.81
CA ALA A 145 -12.65 12.75 -4.83
C ALA A 145 -11.40 13.54 -5.28
N SER A 146 -10.29 13.43 -4.53
CA SER A 146 -9.01 14.06 -4.85
C SER A 146 -8.10 13.17 -5.69
N VAL A 147 -8.57 11.98 -6.12
CA VAL A 147 -7.80 11.06 -6.95
C VAL A 147 -8.57 10.69 -8.21
N GLU A 148 -7.83 10.50 -9.31
CA GLU A 148 -8.35 9.93 -10.56
C GLU A 148 -7.51 8.73 -10.99
N PRO A 149 -8.13 7.64 -11.49
CA PRO A 149 -7.40 6.50 -12.02
C PRO A 149 -6.48 6.91 -13.18
N VAL A 150 -5.25 6.44 -13.15
CA VAL A 150 -4.35 6.52 -14.31
C VAL A 150 -4.83 5.47 -15.30
N ARG A 151 -5.49 5.91 -16.37
CA ARG A 151 -5.85 5.00 -17.45
C ARG A 151 -4.56 4.55 -18.13
N THR A 152 -4.20 3.28 -17.96
CA THR A 152 -3.30 2.62 -18.89
C THR A 152 -4.05 2.57 -20.23
N GLU A 153 -3.61 3.34 -21.22
CA GLU A 153 -4.03 3.06 -22.60
C GLU A 153 -3.68 1.59 -22.86
N SER A 154 -4.69 0.74 -22.96
CA SER A 154 -4.50 -0.60 -23.47
C SER A 154 -4.01 -0.41 -24.90
N ALA A 155 -2.74 -0.75 -25.16
CA ALA A 155 -2.23 -0.76 -26.52
C ALA A 155 -3.16 -1.64 -27.39
N PRO A 156 -3.51 -1.18 -28.61
CA PRO A 156 -4.44 -1.87 -29.50
C PRO A 156 -3.95 -3.25 -29.95
#